data_AF-A0A0L0JD82-F1
#
_entry.id   AF-A0A0L0JD82-F1
#
_cell.length_a   1.000
_cell.length_b   1.000
_cell.length_c   1.000
_cell.angle_alpha   90.00
_cell.angle_beta   90.00
_cell.angle_gamma   90.00
#
_symmetry.space_group_name_H-M   'P 1'
#
loop_
_entity.id
_entity.type
_entity.pdbx_description
1 polymer ?
#
loop_
_entity_poly.entity_id
_entity_poly.type
_entity_poly.pdbx_seq_one_letter_code
_entity_poly.pdbx_strand_id
1 'polypeptide(L)'
;MVGGELLAGFDHFSLARKRLLFDVHLAVAGAVPFEESMLRPVRTMSRSGDNTVTWIEMIMLSVRVLVAHGLGMAAQITDRERLLELLGSSRAPVWENYTAAHLLALLAVQEFAPAHPLLDAGVGAVPACRNSDGGVPPMPNLDVFSTGPAACAGAEPALLHRMCDYLTGQQMPDGGWAFGESMRHSDVDASSYAAACLAAVDPERYWEALLRAGRYFRASWAPTAGSPPTCPVTRRRPA
;
A
#
# COMPACT_ATOMS: atom_id res chain seq x y z
N MET A 1 -24.64 -6.36 14.10
CA MET A 1 -23.37 -6.69 13.41
C MET A 1 -23.50 -6.35 11.93
N VAL A 2 -23.41 -5.06 11.58
CA VAL A 2 -23.70 -4.55 10.21
C VAL A 2 -22.70 -5.07 9.16
N GLY A 3 -21.46 -5.36 9.56
CA GLY A 3 -20.44 -5.87 8.63
C GLY A 3 -20.60 -7.34 8.22
N GLY A 4 -21.41 -8.14 8.93
CA GLY A 4 -21.59 -9.57 8.62
C GLY A 4 -22.40 -9.83 7.36
N GLU A 5 -23.44 -9.01 7.13
CA GLU A 5 -24.33 -9.13 5.98
C GLU A 5 -23.75 -8.46 4.72
N LEU A 6 -23.02 -7.35 4.89
CA LEU A 6 -22.48 -6.55 3.78
C LEU A 6 -21.32 -7.22 3.02
N LEU A 7 -20.67 -8.21 3.64
CA LEU A 7 -19.52 -8.93 3.09
C LEU A 7 -19.80 -10.45 2.94
N ALA A 8 -21.05 -10.87 3.10
CA ALA A 8 -21.43 -12.26 2.94
C ALA A 8 -21.13 -12.74 1.50
N GLY A 9 -20.24 -13.72 1.35
CA GLY A 9 -19.84 -14.29 0.06
C GLY A 9 -18.64 -13.64 -0.62
N PHE A 10 -18.06 -12.58 -0.05
CA PHE A 10 -16.84 -11.96 -0.60
C PHE A 10 -15.59 -12.72 -0.11
N ASP A 11 -15.20 -13.79 -0.80
CA ASP A 11 -13.96 -14.50 -0.52
C ASP A 11 -12.77 -13.82 -1.22
N HIS A 12 -12.02 -13.03 -0.45
CA HIS A 12 -10.82 -12.35 -0.93
C HIS A 12 -9.69 -12.61 0.05
N PHE A 13 -8.50 -12.92 -0.47
CA PHE A 13 -7.32 -13.27 0.34
C PHE A 13 -7.03 -12.24 1.45
N SER A 14 -7.29 -10.95 1.18
CA SER A 14 -7.11 -9.86 2.13
C SER A 14 -8.28 -9.62 3.11
N LEU A 15 -9.42 -10.31 2.99
CA LEU A 15 -10.65 -10.02 3.77
C LEU A 15 -10.33 -10.05 5.27
N ALA A 16 -9.65 -11.10 5.71
CA ALA A 16 -9.35 -11.33 7.10
C ALA A 16 -8.45 -10.22 7.69
N ARG A 17 -7.51 -9.68 6.89
CA ARG A 17 -6.66 -8.54 7.26
C ARG A 17 -7.47 -7.25 7.34
N LYS A 18 -8.33 -6.97 6.34
CA LYS A 18 -9.17 -5.75 6.32
C LYS A 18 -10.11 -5.71 7.53
N ARG A 19 -10.72 -6.85 7.86
CA ARG A 19 -11.60 -6.97 9.04
C ARG A 19 -10.84 -6.76 10.35
N LEU A 20 -9.69 -7.42 10.51
CA LEU A 20 -8.82 -7.19 11.66
C LEU A 20 -8.48 -5.70 11.84
N LEU A 21 -8.09 -5.04 10.75
CA LEU A 21 -7.75 -3.62 10.82
C LEU A 21 -8.94 -2.78 11.25
N PHE A 22 -10.11 -3.01 10.67
CA PHE A 22 -11.33 -2.31 11.07
C PHE A 22 -11.62 -2.47 12.58
N ASP A 23 -11.58 -3.71 13.09
CA ASP A 23 -11.85 -4.01 14.50
C ASP A 23 -10.81 -3.34 15.43
N VAL A 24 -9.53 -3.35 15.05
CA VAL A 24 -8.45 -2.68 15.81
C VAL A 24 -8.62 -1.16 15.81
N HIS A 25 -9.03 -0.54 14.71
CA HIS A 25 -9.28 0.91 14.68
C HIS A 25 -10.44 1.29 15.61
N LEU A 26 -11.50 0.48 15.66
CA LEU A 26 -12.60 0.70 16.60
C LEU A 26 -12.13 0.52 18.06
N ALA A 27 -11.26 -0.46 18.33
CA ALA A 27 -10.74 -0.71 19.66
C ALA A 27 -9.84 0.43 20.16
N VAL A 28 -8.94 0.90 19.29
CA VAL A 28 -8.07 2.08 19.55
C VAL A 28 -8.90 3.34 19.78
N ALA A 29 -10.02 3.51 19.08
CA ALA A 29 -10.95 4.62 19.29
C ALA A 29 -11.83 4.46 20.55
N GLY A 30 -11.72 3.35 21.29
CA GLY A 30 -12.53 3.04 22.47
C GLY A 30 -13.99 2.67 22.15
N ALA A 31 -14.33 2.42 20.89
CA ALA A 31 -15.68 2.06 20.47
C ALA A 31 -16.03 0.59 20.76
N VAL A 32 -15.01 -0.28 20.85
CA VAL A 32 -15.12 -1.69 21.23
C VAL A 32 -13.92 -2.07 22.11
N PRO A 33 -14.00 -3.13 22.93
CA PRO A 33 -12.82 -3.64 23.63
C PRO A 33 -11.85 -4.35 22.68
N PHE A 34 -10.58 -4.45 23.07
CA PHE A 34 -9.66 -5.39 22.43
C PHE A 34 -10.06 -6.83 22.76
N GLU A 35 -9.93 -7.72 21.78
CA GLU A 35 -10.19 -9.16 21.95
C GLU A 35 -8.96 -9.98 21.57
N GLU A 36 -8.78 -11.13 22.22
CA GLU A 36 -7.69 -12.07 21.91
C GLU A 36 -7.75 -12.57 20.45
N SER A 37 -8.95 -12.63 19.86
CA SER A 37 -9.18 -12.94 18.45
C SER A 37 -8.45 -11.99 17.47
N MET A 38 -8.10 -10.78 17.95
CA MET A 38 -7.36 -9.77 17.18
C MET A 38 -5.84 -10.03 17.19
N LEU A 39 -5.32 -10.87 18.09
CA LEU A 39 -3.92 -11.30 18.06
C LEU A 39 -3.69 -12.30 16.92
N ARG A 40 -3.35 -11.79 15.75
CA ARG A 40 -2.90 -12.64 14.64
C ARG A 40 -1.38 -12.83 14.65
N PRO A 41 -0.87 -14.05 14.42
CA PRO A 41 0.57 -14.26 14.23
C PRO A 41 1.06 -13.42 13.05
N VAL A 42 2.27 -12.84 13.13
CA VAL A 42 2.92 -12.28 11.93
C VAL A 42 3.10 -13.54 11.09
N ARG A 43 2.50 -13.60 9.88
CA ARG A 43 2.97 -14.58 8.92
C ARG A 43 4.34 -14.11 8.46
N THR A 44 5.37 -14.42 9.23
CA THR A 44 6.77 -14.17 8.89
C THR A 44 7.22 -15.23 7.91
N MET A 45 7.46 -14.79 6.67
CA MET A 45 8.32 -15.39 5.64
C MET A 45 8.20 -16.88 5.25
N SER A 46 7.34 -17.70 5.86
CA SER A 46 7.19 -19.11 5.50
C SER A 46 5.74 -19.44 5.12
N ARG A 47 5.61 -19.99 3.90
CA ARG A 47 4.41 -20.24 3.10
C ARG A 47 3.98 -19.03 2.28
N SER A 48 4.19 -19.18 0.98
CA SER A 48 3.78 -18.29 -0.10
C SER A 48 2.54 -17.44 0.25
N GLY A 49 2.74 -16.11 0.28
CA GLY A 49 1.81 -15.24 -0.42
C GLY A 49 1.00 -14.19 0.34
N ASP A 50 1.45 -13.52 1.42
CA ASP A 50 0.65 -12.34 1.86
C ASP A 50 1.26 -11.22 2.74
N ASN A 51 2.52 -11.28 3.20
CA ASN A 51 3.10 -10.25 4.07
C ASN A 51 4.48 -9.73 3.60
N THR A 52 4.79 -9.82 2.31
CA THR A 52 6.15 -9.49 1.81
C THR A 52 6.36 -8.02 1.47
N VAL A 53 5.30 -7.19 1.54
CA VAL A 53 5.40 -5.75 1.27
C VAL A 53 5.46 -4.96 2.57
N THR A 54 6.40 -4.03 2.64
CA THR A 54 6.78 -3.27 3.84
C THR A 54 5.62 -2.55 4.53
N TRP A 55 4.62 -2.10 3.78
CA TRP A 55 3.44 -1.44 4.35
C TRP A 55 2.52 -2.42 5.10
N ILE A 56 2.42 -3.68 4.66
CA ILE A 56 1.70 -4.71 5.42
C ILE A 56 2.46 -5.02 6.70
N GLU A 57 3.80 -5.13 6.61
CA GLU A 57 4.65 -5.34 7.79
C GLU A 57 4.43 -4.23 8.83
N MET A 58 4.52 -2.96 8.43
CA MET A 58 4.25 -1.80 9.29
C MET A 58 2.92 -1.93 10.03
N ILE A 59 1.86 -2.18 9.27
CA ILE A 59 0.50 -2.30 9.80
C ILE A 59 0.39 -3.47 10.79
N MET A 60 0.93 -4.64 10.43
CA MET A 60 0.78 -5.85 11.25
C MET A 60 1.63 -5.83 12.52
N LEU A 61 2.81 -5.21 12.49
CA LEU A 61 3.61 -4.94 13.69
C LEU A 61 2.86 -4.00 14.63
N SER A 62 2.32 -2.90 14.09
CA SER A 62 1.58 -1.90 14.86
C SER A 62 0.33 -2.49 15.52
N VAL A 63 -0.48 -3.23 14.77
CA VAL A 63 -1.67 -3.94 15.29
C VAL A 63 -1.31 -4.86 16.45
N ARG A 64 -0.24 -5.65 16.31
CA ARG A 64 0.13 -6.62 17.34
C ARG A 64 0.53 -5.94 18.64
N VAL A 65 1.32 -4.86 18.55
CA VAL A 65 1.71 -4.06 19.71
C VAL A 65 0.46 -3.50 20.40
N LEU A 66 -0.42 -2.85 19.66
CA LEU A 66 -1.65 -2.23 20.19
C LEU A 66 -2.56 -3.25 20.88
N VAL A 67 -2.85 -4.37 20.20
CA VAL A 67 -3.71 -5.42 20.76
C VAL A 67 -3.09 -6.04 22.01
N ALA A 68 -1.80 -6.36 22.00
CA ALA A 68 -1.15 -6.97 23.16
C ALA A 68 -1.08 -6.00 24.35
N HIS A 69 -0.87 -4.71 24.12
CA HIS A 69 -0.97 -3.71 25.19
C HIS A 69 -2.38 -3.60 25.73
N GLY A 70 -3.39 -3.52 24.85
CA GLY A 70 -4.81 -3.48 25.23
C GLY A 70 -5.29 -4.69 26.02
N LEU A 71 -4.68 -5.86 25.81
CA LEU A 71 -4.97 -7.10 26.54
C LEU A 71 -4.09 -7.31 27.79
N GLY A 72 -3.17 -6.39 28.11
CA GLY A 72 -2.23 -6.56 29.23
C GLY A 72 -1.14 -7.62 28.99
N MET A 73 -0.92 -8.01 27.74
CA MET A 73 0.04 -9.04 27.30
C MET A 73 1.33 -8.43 26.71
N ALA A 74 1.63 -7.17 27.01
CA ALA A 74 2.74 -6.42 26.42
C ALA A 74 4.09 -7.14 26.49
N ALA A 75 4.37 -7.89 27.57
CA ALA A 75 5.62 -8.63 27.77
C ALA A 75 5.90 -9.70 26.69
N GLN A 76 4.88 -10.12 25.93
CA GLN A 76 5.02 -11.15 24.89
C GLN A 76 5.40 -10.58 23.51
N ILE A 77 5.50 -9.25 23.37
CA ILE A 77 5.83 -8.59 22.11
C ILE A 77 7.35 -8.46 21.94
N THR A 78 7.88 -9.17 20.95
CA THR A 78 9.28 -9.08 20.51
C THR A 78 9.52 -8.10 19.35
N ASP A 79 8.44 -7.62 18.75
CA ASP A 79 8.45 -6.95 17.44
C ASP A 79 8.72 -5.43 17.48
N ARG A 80 9.03 -4.90 18.67
CA ARG A 80 9.14 -3.46 18.95
C ARG A 80 10.29 -2.79 18.20
N GLU A 81 11.47 -3.41 18.21
CA GLU A 81 12.66 -2.88 17.53
C GLU A 81 12.44 -2.80 16.03
N ARG A 82 11.85 -3.84 15.44
CA ARG A 82 11.53 -3.86 14.00
C ARG A 82 10.54 -2.77 13.61
N LEU A 83 9.55 -2.47 14.45
CA LEU A 83 8.61 -1.37 14.22
C LEU A 83 9.33 -0.01 14.23
N LEU A 84 10.22 0.23 15.20
CA LEU A 84 11.01 1.46 15.28
C LEU A 84 11.94 1.62 14.07
N GLU A 85 12.62 0.55 13.67
CA GLU A 85 13.46 0.53 12.45
C GLU A 85 12.64 0.91 11.21
N LEU A 86 11.47 0.27 11.05
CA LEU A 86 10.64 0.50 9.87
C LEU A 86 10.11 1.93 9.85
N LEU A 87 9.64 2.45 10.97
CA LEU A 87 9.14 3.83 11.09
C LEU A 87 10.26 4.84 10.82
N GLY A 88 11.43 4.64 11.42
CA GLY A 88 12.61 5.49 11.24
C GLY A 88 13.25 5.37 9.85
N SER A 89 12.94 4.31 9.09
CA SER A 89 13.51 4.12 7.75
C SER A 89 12.90 5.02 6.69
N SER A 90 11.78 5.71 6.94
CA SER A 90 11.07 6.55 5.94
C SER A 90 11.94 7.67 5.37
N ARG A 91 11.73 8.00 4.09
CA ARG A 91 12.31 9.19 3.43
C ARG A 91 11.36 10.39 3.46
N ALA A 92 10.08 10.12 3.69
CA ALA A 92 9.02 11.11 3.73
C ALA A 92 8.69 11.48 5.19
N PRO A 93 8.24 12.72 5.45
CA PRO A 93 7.82 13.16 6.79
C PRO A 93 6.74 12.25 7.42
N VAL A 94 5.83 11.76 6.58
CA VAL A 94 4.87 10.69 6.92
C VAL A 94 5.33 9.41 6.23
N TRP A 95 5.35 8.30 6.98
CA TRP A 95 5.90 7.02 6.55
C TRP A 95 5.35 6.61 5.18
N GLU A 96 6.23 6.61 4.17
CA GLU A 96 5.94 6.22 2.78
C GLU A 96 4.64 6.81 2.22
N ASN A 97 4.32 8.07 2.58
CA ASN A 97 3.09 8.75 2.15
C ASN A 97 1.81 7.96 2.49
N TYR A 98 1.83 7.20 3.59
CA TYR A 98 0.70 6.41 4.09
C TYR A 98 0.33 6.84 5.51
N THR A 99 -0.42 7.94 5.62
CA THR A 99 -0.80 8.57 6.89
C THR A 99 -1.51 7.62 7.85
N ALA A 100 -2.40 6.76 7.37
CA ALA A 100 -3.10 5.82 8.26
C ALA A 100 -2.15 4.79 8.89
N ALA A 101 -1.23 4.21 8.10
CA ALA A 101 -0.22 3.29 8.64
C ALA A 101 0.77 4.00 9.57
N HIS A 102 1.16 5.24 9.24
CA HIS A 102 2.01 6.08 10.08
C HIS A 102 1.37 6.36 11.44
N LEU A 103 0.12 6.83 11.48
CA LEU A 103 -0.60 7.10 12.72
C LEU A 103 -0.77 5.83 13.58
N LEU A 104 -1.09 4.70 12.95
CA LEU A 104 -1.21 3.42 13.64
C LEU A 104 0.13 3.00 14.28
N ALA A 105 1.25 3.23 13.59
CA ALA A 105 2.59 2.98 14.11
C ALA A 105 2.96 3.90 15.26
N LEU A 106 2.62 5.19 15.18
CA LEU A 106 2.83 6.13 16.29
C LEU A 106 2.02 5.73 17.53
N LEU A 107 0.76 5.35 17.36
CA LEU A 107 -0.07 4.85 18.46
C LEU A 107 0.54 3.60 19.09
N ALA A 108 1.05 2.67 18.27
CA ALA A 108 1.75 1.50 18.77
C ALA A 108 3.05 1.86 19.53
N VAL A 109 3.86 2.79 19.00
CA VAL A 109 5.11 3.23 19.65
C VAL A 109 4.83 3.95 20.97
N GLN A 110 3.76 4.73 21.05
CA GLN A 110 3.34 5.42 22.27
C GLN A 110 3.15 4.45 23.45
N GLU A 111 2.68 3.24 23.18
CA GLU A 111 2.40 2.22 24.21
C GLU A 111 3.66 1.68 24.91
N PHE A 112 4.80 1.59 24.21
CA PHE A 112 6.03 0.98 24.77
C PHE A 112 7.24 1.92 24.84
N ALA A 113 7.24 3.02 24.09
CA ALA A 113 8.32 3.99 24.04
C ALA A 113 7.79 5.43 23.90
N PRO A 114 7.01 5.93 24.88
CA PRO A 114 6.32 7.22 24.81
C PRO A 114 7.25 8.45 24.71
N ALA A 115 8.54 8.30 25.05
CA ALA A 115 9.55 9.35 24.94
C ALA A 115 10.45 9.19 23.70
N HIS A 116 10.11 8.30 22.78
CA HIS A 116 10.93 8.06 21.60
C HIS A 116 10.86 9.25 20.63
N PRO A 117 12.00 9.78 20.12
CA PRO A 117 12.01 10.95 19.24
C PRO A 117 11.18 10.83 17.96
N LEU A 118 10.96 9.59 17.49
CA LEU A 118 10.09 9.32 16.33
C LEU A 118 8.63 9.69 16.58
N LEU A 119 8.16 9.72 17.83
CA LEU A 119 6.79 10.15 18.15
C LEU A 119 6.62 11.63 17.87
N ASP A 120 7.46 12.48 18.45
CA ASP A 120 7.38 13.92 18.28
C ASP A 120 7.53 14.33 16.82
N ALA A 121 8.55 13.79 16.14
CA ALA A 121 8.79 14.05 14.72
C ALA A 121 7.62 13.54 13.86
N GLY A 122 7.11 12.33 14.15
CA GLY A 122 6.05 11.70 13.39
C GLY A 122 4.70 12.40 13.55
N VAL A 123 4.34 12.82 14.76
CA VAL A 123 3.12 13.60 15.03
C VAL A 123 3.22 14.99 14.40
N GLY A 124 4.39 15.64 14.52
CA GLY A 124 4.65 16.95 13.94
C GLY A 124 4.56 17.00 12.40
N ALA A 125 4.75 15.86 11.73
CA ALA A 125 4.64 15.76 10.27
C ALA A 125 3.19 15.67 9.75
N VAL A 126 2.24 15.16 10.55
CA VAL A 126 0.85 14.92 10.10
C VAL A 126 0.12 16.17 9.63
N PRO A 127 0.27 17.36 10.28
CA PRO A 127 -0.36 18.59 9.79
C PRO A 127 0.01 18.97 8.36
N ALA A 128 1.19 18.58 7.87
CA ALA A 128 1.63 18.85 6.51
C ALA A 128 0.86 18.03 5.46
N CYS A 129 0.15 16.97 5.87
CA CYS A 129 -0.70 16.15 5.00
C CYS A 129 -2.13 16.66 4.91
N ARG A 130 -2.49 17.74 5.61
CA ARG A 130 -3.87 18.26 5.62
C ARG A 130 -4.22 18.88 4.28
N ASN A 131 -5.40 18.52 3.79
CA ASN A 131 -6.04 19.18 2.67
C ASN A 131 -6.54 20.58 3.07
N SER A 132 -6.91 21.39 2.08
CA SER A 132 -7.44 22.75 2.29
C SER A 132 -8.76 22.78 3.07
N ASP A 133 -9.53 21.68 3.05
CA ASP A 133 -10.74 21.49 3.86
C ASP A 133 -10.45 21.08 5.31
N GLY A 134 -9.17 20.92 5.66
CA GLY A 134 -8.69 20.51 6.97
C GLY A 134 -8.66 19.00 7.18
N GLY A 135 -9.18 18.20 6.24
CA GLY A 135 -9.16 16.75 6.28
C GLY A 135 -7.74 16.19 6.10
N VAL A 136 -7.49 15.02 6.70
CA VAL A 136 -6.23 14.29 6.54
C VAL A 136 -6.50 13.04 5.70
N PRO A 137 -6.05 12.98 4.44
CA PRO A 137 -6.23 11.79 3.63
C PRO A 137 -5.42 10.62 4.22
N PRO A 138 -5.96 9.39 4.19
CA PRO A 138 -5.25 8.21 4.67
C PRO A 138 -3.98 7.94 3.85
N MET A 139 -3.96 8.37 2.59
CA MET A 139 -2.83 8.33 1.67
C MET A 139 -2.86 9.60 0.81
N PRO A 140 -2.02 10.61 1.07
CA PRO A 140 -1.89 11.81 0.24
C PRO A 140 -1.22 11.49 -1.10
N ASN A 141 -1.07 12.49 -1.99
CA ASN A 141 -0.27 12.44 -3.23
C ASN A 141 -0.42 11.09 -3.98
N LEU A 142 -1.61 10.87 -4.54
CA LEU A 142 -1.91 9.73 -5.40
C LEU A 142 -1.68 10.07 -6.88
N ASP A 143 -0.89 11.10 -7.18
CA ASP A 143 -0.84 11.70 -8.51
C ASP A 143 -0.35 10.70 -9.56
N VAL A 144 0.64 9.86 -9.21
CA VAL A 144 1.14 8.79 -10.10
C VAL A 144 0.03 7.76 -10.36
N PHE A 145 -0.60 7.25 -9.31
CA PHE A 145 -1.70 6.31 -9.44
C PHE A 145 -2.88 6.88 -10.22
N SER A 146 -3.31 8.10 -9.92
CA SER A 146 -4.50 8.74 -10.49
C SER A 146 -4.31 9.19 -11.93
N THR A 147 -3.07 9.50 -12.36
CA THR A 147 -2.79 9.95 -13.73
C THR A 147 -3.10 8.86 -14.75
N GLY A 148 -2.77 7.59 -14.47
CA GLY A 148 -3.05 6.48 -15.39
C GLY A 148 -4.56 6.30 -15.68
N PRO A 149 -5.41 6.08 -14.68
CA PRO A 149 -6.86 6.00 -14.84
C PRO A 149 -7.47 7.26 -15.42
N ALA A 150 -6.99 8.46 -15.03
CA ALA A 150 -7.48 9.72 -15.58
C ALA A 150 -7.22 9.81 -17.09
N ALA A 151 -6.05 9.37 -17.56
CA ALA A 151 -5.76 9.31 -18.99
C ALA A 151 -6.67 8.31 -19.72
N CYS A 152 -6.98 7.17 -19.10
CA CYS A 152 -7.94 6.19 -19.63
C CYS A 152 -9.37 6.72 -19.74
N ALA A 153 -9.75 7.71 -18.92
CA ALA A 153 -11.04 8.39 -19.05
C ALA A 153 -11.14 9.30 -20.29
N GLY A 154 -10.01 9.58 -20.94
CA GLY A 154 -9.92 10.38 -22.16
C GLY A 154 -9.66 11.86 -21.90
N ALA A 155 -8.85 12.46 -22.78
CA ALA A 155 -8.54 13.88 -22.81
C ALA A 155 -8.07 14.29 -24.21
N GLU A 156 -7.89 15.60 -24.42
CA GLU A 156 -7.24 16.11 -25.63
C GLU A 156 -5.82 15.51 -25.81
N PRO A 157 -5.40 15.14 -27.03
CA PRO A 157 -4.16 14.39 -27.27
C PRO A 157 -2.91 15.02 -26.63
N ALA A 158 -2.79 16.34 -26.69
CA ALA A 158 -1.64 17.05 -26.11
C ALA A 158 -1.56 16.90 -24.58
N LEU A 159 -2.71 16.79 -23.88
CA LEU A 159 -2.73 16.53 -22.45
C LEU A 159 -2.36 15.07 -22.15
N LEU A 160 -2.87 14.12 -22.93
CA LEU A 160 -2.52 12.70 -22.79
C LEU A 160 -1.00 12.49 -22.90
N HIS A 161 -0.34 13.12 -23.87
CA HIS A 161 1.12 13.05 -23.96
C HIS A 161 1.83 13.64 -22.74
N ARG A 162 1.37 14.78 -22.20
CA ARG A 162 1.95 15.35 -20.97
C ARG A 162 1.77 14.42 -19.76
N MET A 163 0.62 13.76 -19.65
CA MET A 163 0.36 12.78 -18.60
C MET A 163 1.28 11.56 -18.72
N CYS A 164 1.48 11.05 -19.94
CA CYS A 164 2.42 9.97 -20.20
C CYS A 164 3.89 10.38 -19.97
N ASP A 165 4.28 11.60 -20.34
CA ASP A 165 5.62 12.14 -20.08
C ASP A 165 5.86 12.25 -18.56
N TYR A 166 4.88 12.74 -17.81
CA TYR A 166 4.91 12.74 -16.35
C TYR A 166 5.08 11.32 -15.80
N LEU A 167 4.22 10.37 -16.20
CA LEU A 167 4.33 8.97 -15.76
C LEU A 167 5.71 8.39 -16.08
N THR A 168 6.23 8.63 -17.29
CA THR A 168 7.57 8.14 -17.68
C THR A 168 8.66 8.68 -16.77
N GLY A 169 8.57 9.95 -16.39
CA GLY A 169 9.49 10.59 -15.43
C GLY A 169 9.43 9.99 -14.02
N GLN A 170 8.29 9.42 -13.63
CA GLN A 170 8.08 8.79 -12.32
C GLN A 170 8.40 7.28 -12.31
N GLN A 171 8.83 6.69 -13.44
CA GLN A 171 9.12 5.27 -13.52
C GLN A 171 10.37 4.89 -12.71
N MET A 172 10.18 4.03 -11.72
CA MET A 172 11.22 3.61 -10.78
C MET A 172 12.31 2.73 -11.45
N PRO A 173 13.52 2.61 -10.85
CA PRO A 173 14.62 1.83 -11.44
C PRO A 173 14.29 0.37 -11.76
N ASP A 174 13.39 -0.26 -11.01
CA ASP A 174 12.91 -1.62 -11.25
C ASP A 174 11.95 -1.74 -12.45
N GLY A 175 11.50 -0.61 -13.00
CA GLY A 175 10.60 -0.50 -14.15
C GLY A 175 9.13 -0.37 -13.78
N GLY A 176 8.78 -0.39 -12.49
CA GLY A 176 7.42 -0.15 -12.01
C GLY A 176 7.17 1.32 -11.65
N TRP A 177 6.00 1.56 -11.06
CA TRP A 177 5.55 2.85 -10.53
C TRP A 177 4.99 2.66 -9.13
N ALA A 178 5.27 3.60 -8.24
CA ALA A 178 4.62 3.66 -6.94
C ALA A 178 3.27 4.41 -7.02
N PHE A 179 2.48 4.38 -5.93
CA PHE A 179 1.22 5.15 -5.88
C PHE A 179 1.45 6.67 -5.90
N GLY A 180 2.53 7.13 -5.28
CA GLY A 180 2.92 8.54 -5.19
C GLY A 180 4.41 8.74 -5.30
N GLU A 181 4.83 9.99 -5.55
CA GLU A 181 6.20 10.33 -5.96
C GLU A 181 7.27 10.06 -4.89
N SER A 182 6.91 10.08 -3.61
CA SER A 182 7.85 9.92 -2.47
C SER A 182 7.94 8.50 -1.92
N MET A 183 7.27 7.55 -2.56
CA MET A 183 7.24 6.15 -2.11
C MET A 183 8.42 5.35 -2.67
N ARG A 184 8.89 4.37 -1.90
CA ARG A 184 10.09 3.57 -2.24
C ARG A 184 9.85 2.32 -3.05
N HIS A 185 8.60 1.86 -3.13
CA HIS A 185 8.29 0.56 -3.73
C HIS A 185 7.29 0.74 -4.85
N SER A 186 7.64 0.18 -6.01
CA SER A 186 6.71 0.02 -7.11
C SER A 186 5.56 -0.88 -6.69
N ASP A 187 4.36 -0.49 -7.11
CA ASP A 187 3.12 -1.21 -6.90
C ASP A 187 2.57 -1.75 -8.22
N VAL A 188 1.97 -2.95 -8.17
CA VAL A 188 1.47 -3.62 -9.37
C VAL A 188 0.28 -2.89 -9.98
N ASP A 189 -0.62 -2.33 -9.18
CA ASP A 189 -1.80 -1.62 -9.67
C ASP A 189 -1.40 -0.30 -10.32
N ALA A 190 -0.59 0.52 -9.63
CA ALA A 190 -0.07 1.77 -10.17
C ALA A 190 0.72 1.53 -11.47
N SER A 191 1.57 0.50 -11.49
CA SER A 191 2.33 0.11 -12.69
C SER A 191 1.43 -0.33 -13.84
N SER A 192 0.34 -1.06 -13.54
CA SER A 192 -0.60 -1.54 -14.54
C SER A 192 -1.33 -0.38 -15.22
N TYR A 193 -1.82 0.59 -14.45
CA TYR A 193 -2.48 1.77 -15.01
C TYR A 193 -1.51 2.65 -15.80
N ALA A 194 -0.29 2.85 -15.31
CA ALA A 194 0.71 3.64 -16.02
C ALA A 194 1.10 2.99 -17.35
N ALA A 195 1.38 1.69 -17.35
CA ALA A 195 1.72 0.94 -18.57
C ALA A 195 0.56 0.91 -19.57
N ALA A 196 -0.68 0.71 -19.09
CA ALA A 196 -1.88 0.73 -19.94
C ALA A 196 -2.07 2.11 -20.60
N CYS A 197 -1.89 3.20 -19.84
CA CYS A 197 -1.93 4.57 -20.35
C CYS A 197 -0.89 4.79 -21.45
N LEU A 198 0.38 4.47 -21.19
CA LEU A 198 1.47 4.62 -22.16
C LEU A 198 1.20 3.83 -23.44
N ALA A 199 0.74 2.58 -23.32
CA ALA A 199 0.45 1.71 -24.45
C ALA A 199 -0.78 2.17 -25.27
N ALA A 200 -1.76 2.79 -24.61
CA ALA A 200 -2.97 3.29 -25.28
C ALA A 200 -2.75 4.62 -26.00
N VAL A 201 -1.90 5.49 -25.46
CA VAL A 201 -1.65 6.84 -26.02
C VAL A 201 -0.69 6.79 -27.19
N ASP A 202 0.52 6.25 -27.00
CA ASP A 202 1.55 6.20 -28.06
C ASP A 202 2.62 5.14 -27.73
N PRO A 203 2.38 3.87 -28.08
CA PRO A 203 3.29 2.77 -27.73
C PRO A 203 4.66 2.87 -28.41
N GLU A 204 4.76 3.55 -29.54
CA GLU A 204 6.02 3.75 -30.26
C GLU A 204 6.89 4.77 -29.53
N ARG A 205 6.31 5.91 -29.13
CA ARG A 205 7.02 6.94 -28.36
C ARG A 205 7.47 6.45 -26.99
N TYR A 206 6.63 5.67 -26.30
CA TYR A 206 6.91 5.22 -24.92
C TYR A 206 7.49 3.80 -24.84
N TRP A 207 8.02 3.28 -25.95
CA TRP A 207 8.54 1.93 -26.08
C TRP A 207 9.50 1.52 -24.95
N GLU A 208 10.47 2.37 -24.60
CA GLU A 208 11.48 2.03 -23.58
C GLU A 208 10.88 1.87 -22.18
N ALA A 209 9.93 2.74 -21.83
CA ALA A 209 9.21 2.67 -20.56
C ALA A 209 8.35 1.39 -20.50
N LEU A 210 7.68 1.04 -21.60
CA LEU A 210 6.89 -0.19 -21.72
C LEU A 210 7.76 -1.46 -21.61
N LEU A 211 8.96 -1.45 -22.19
CA LEU A 211 9.91 -2.56 -22.03
C LEU A 211 10.35 -2.76 -20.58
N ARG A 212 10.60 -1.67 -19.85
CA ARG A 212 10.93 -1.68 -18.42
C ARG A 212 9.75 -2.21 -17.59
N ALA A 213 8.54 -1.73 -17.87
CA ALA A 213 7.32 -2.22 -17.24
C ALA A 213 7.14 -3.74 -17.45
N GLY A 214 7.37 -4.22 -18.66
CA GLY A 214 7.32 -5.66 -18.96
C GLY A 214 8.34 -6.49 -18.16
N ARG A 215 9.53 -5.93 -17.85
CA ARG A 215 10.49 -6.61 -16.96
C ARG A 215 10.01 -6.62 -15.51
N TYR A 216 9.48 -5.50 -15.03
CA TYR A 216 8.87 -5.40 -13.70
C TYR A 216 7.77 -6.44 -13.52
N PHE A 217 6.78 -6.52 -14.42
CA PHE A 217 5.68 -7.47 -14.29
C PHE A 217 6.14 -8.94 -14.31
N ARG A 218 7.14 -9.27 -15.13
CA ARG A 218 7.72 -10.63 -15.14
C ARG A 218 8.42 -10.97 -13.83
N ALA A 219 9.10 -9.99 -13.21
CA ALA A 219 9.76 -10.18 -11.94
C ALA A 219 8.75 -10.28 -10.77
N SER A 220 7.65 -9.52 -10.83
CA SER A 220 6.58 -9.57 -9.83
C SER A 220 5.71 -10.83 -9.94
N TRP A 221 5.74 -11.51 -11.09
CA TRP A 221 5.05 -12.78 -11.27
C TRP A 221 5.81 -13.93 -10.60
N ALA A 222 5.38 -14.35 -9.40
CA ALA A 222 5.71 -15.67 -8.89
C ALA A 222 4.73 -16.69 -9.47
N PRO A 223 5.18 -17.78 -10.13
CA PRO A 223 4.27 -18.87 -10.49
C PRO A 223 3.68 -19.44 -9.19
N THR A 224 2.41 -19.14 -8.92
CA THR A 224 1.66 -19.91 -7.93
C THR A 224 1.47 -21.30 -8.54
N ALA A 225 1.92 -22.32 -7.84
CA ALA A 225 1.63 -23.70 -8.21
C ALA A 225 0.09 -23.88 -8.24
N GLY A 226 -0.51 -23.81 -9.42
CA GLY A 226 -1.95 -24.06 -9.62
C GLY A 226 -2.72 -23.12 -10.54
N SER A 227 -2.19 -21.98 -11.00
CA SER A 227 -2.91 -21.14 -11.96
C SER A 227 -2.58 -21.55 -13.40
N PRO A 228 -3.54 -22.02 -14.22
CA PRO A 228 -3.28 -22.28 -15.63
C PRO A 228 -2.92 -20.96 -16.35
N PRO A 229 -2.01 -20.99 -17.35
CA PRO A 229 -1.66 -19.80 -18.11
C PRO A 229 -2.89 -19.31 -18.87
N THR A 230 -3.46 -18.19 -18.44
CA THR A 230 -4.62 -17.60 -19.12
C THR A 230 -4.19 -16.90 -20.40
N CYS A 231 -4.65 -17.53 -21.48
CA CYS A 231 -4.88 -17.08 -22.86
C CYS A 231 -3.69 -16.93 -23.83
N PRO A 232 -3.65 -17.74 -24.90
CA PRO A 232 -2.81 -17.49 -26.06
C PRO A 232 -3.36 -16.31 -26.86
N VAL A 233 -2.48 -15.38 -27.21
CA VAL A 233 -2.78 -14.33 -28.20
C VAL A 233 -3.05 -15.00 -29.54
N THR A 234 -4.32 -15.23 -29.87
CA THR A 234 -4.71 -15.58 -31.24
C THR A 234 -4.65 -14.32 -32.08
N ARG A 235 -3.56 -14.16 -32.84
CA ARG A 235 -3.50 -13.18 -33.93
C ARG A 235 -4.61 -13.52 -34.93
N ARG A 236 -5.66 -12.71 -35.01
CA ARG A 236 -6.52 -12.69 -36.20
C ARG A 236 -5.74 -11.97 -37.31
N ARG A 237 -5.46 -12.67 -38.42
CA ARG A 237 -5.07 -12.03 -39.68
C ARG A 237 -6.31 -11.33 -40.27
N PRO A 238 -6.17 -10.13 -40.86
CA PRO A 238 -7.25 -9.55 -41.64
C PRO A 238 -7.43 -10.33 -42.95
N ALA A 239 -8.66 -10.31 -43.45
CA ALA A 239 -9.13 -10.97 -44.66
C ALA A 239 -8.47 -10.41 -45.93
#